data_AF-A0A2S2NKF4-F1
#
_entry.id   AF-A0A2S2NKF4-F1
#
_cell.length_a   1.000
_cell.length_b   1.000
_cell.length_c   1.000
_cell.angle_alpha   90.00
_cell.angle_beta   90.00
_cell.angle_gamma   90.00
#
_symmetry.space_group_name_H-M   'P 1'
#
loop_
_entity.id
_entity.type
_entity.pdbx_description
1 polymer ?
#
loop_
_entity_poly.entity_id
_entity_poly.type
_entity_poly.pdbx_seq_one_letter_code
_entity_poly.pdbx_strand_id
1 'polypeptide(L)'
;EYPCLKKPTGYLLVLKDFDVTYPESSDKLFQNLPLLKNRIFELAKEKIKKSKELTTNELLKEYIQLGTEENEEAFIAAFLCLPFLIGVSITKGKRTKTQWRPSKVEMRDGFITHLFSNAEVEETISRRREKLAGFGKTLQPFIIIVGPSLKEIYTYLVVVDNTFYRLNS
;
A
#
# COMPACT_ATOMS: atom_id res chain seq x y z
N GLU A 1 21.03 11.26 1.93
CA GLU A 1 20.60 9.91 2.37
C GLU A 1 20.43 9.89 3.89
N TYR A 2 19.65 8.95 4.43
CA TYR A 2 19.48 8.72 5.87
C TYR A 2 20.17 7.41 6.30
N PRO A 3 21.46 7.44 6.72
CA PRO A 3 22.21 6.21 7.03
C PRO A 3 21.59 5.38 8.15
N CYS A 4 20.89 6.03 9.08
CA CYS A 4 20.21 5.36 10.17
C CYS A 4 19.14 4.37 9.71
N LEU A 5 18.49 4.64 8.57
CA LEU A 5 17.48 3.75 8.00
C LEU A 5 18.07 2.47 7.41
N LYS A 6 19.39 2.36 7.20
CA LYS A 6 20.01 1.11 6.71
C LYS A 6 20.10 0.04 7.81
N LYS A 7 19.89 0.43 9.08
CA LYS A 7 19.91 -0.49 10.22
C LYS A 7 18.55 -1.18 10.38
N PRO A 8 18.49 -2.44 10.83
CA PRO A 8 17.22 -3.14 11.05
C PRO A 8 16.22 -2.39 11.94
N THR A 9 16.72 -1.65 12.93
CA THR A 9 15.92 -0.83 13.86
C THR A 9 15.86 0.65 13.49
N GLY A 10 16.33 1.03 12.30
CA GLY A 10 16.36 2.41 11.83
C GLY A 10 15.00 3.09 11.82
N TYR A 11 13.95 2.33 11.49
CA TYR A 11 12.56 2.80 11.50
C TYR A 11 12.09 3.25 12.89
N LEU A 12 12.67 2.74 13.98
CA LEU A 12 12.29 3.15 15.35
C LEU A 12 12.58 4.63 15.62
N LEU A 13 13.56 5.22 14.92
CA LEU A 13 13.83 6.65 15.03
C LEU A 13 12.69 7.46 14.43
N VAL A 14 12.14 7.02 13.30
CA VAL A 14 10.97 7.66 12.67
C VAL A 14 9.76 7.59 13.60
N LEU A 15 9.55 6.46 14.28
CA LEU A 15 8.47 6.34 15.28
C LEU A 15 8.67 7.28 16.47
N LYS A 16 9.89 7.35 17.02
CA LYS A 16 10.21 8.28 18.11
C LYS A 16 10.02 9.75 17.71
N ASP A 17 10.46 10.13 16.51
CA ASP A 17 10.28 11.49 16.01
C ASP A 17 8.79 11.82 15.84
N PHE A 18 7.99 10.85 15.37
CA PHE A 18 6.53 10.98 15.29
C PHE A 18 5.90 11.17 16.68
N ASP A 19 6.29 10.37 17.67
CA ASP A 19 5.74 10.44 19.03
C ASP A 19 6.06 11.77 19.72
N VAL A 20 7.25 12.31 19.49
CA VAL A 20 7.65 13.63 20.00
C VAL A 20 6.86 14.75 19.30
N THR A 21 6.66 14.65 17.98
CA THR A 21 5.97 15.68 17.20
C THR A 21 4.45 15.65 17.43
N TYR A 22 3.88 14.46 17.61
CA TYR A 22 2.45 14.22 17.78
C TYR A 22 2.19 13.35 19.01
N PRO A 23 2.30 13.93 20.23
CA PRO A 23 2.05 13.21 21.46
C PRO A 23 0.69 12.50 21.45
N GLU A 24 0.64 11.33 22.07
CA GLU A 24 -0.56 10.49 22.21
C GLU A 24 -1.21 10.05 20.89
N SER A 25 -0.53 10.25 19.76
CA SER A 25 -1.08 9.92 18.43
C SER A 25 -0.52 8.64 17.83
N SER A 26 0.46 8.03 18.50
CA SER A 26 1.01 6.71 18.22
C SER A 26 -0.11 5.68 18.14
N ASP A 27 -0.02 4.80 17.14
CA ASP A 27 -0.91 3.65 16.95
C ASP A 27 -2.42 3.95 16.85
N LYS A 28 -2.86 5.22 16.82
CA LYS A 28 -4.28 5.58 16.68
C LYS A 28 -4.92 4.94 15.45
N LEU A 29 -4.19 4.84 14.34
CA LEU A 29 -4.68 4.16 13.14
C LEU A 29 -4.96 2.67 13.42
N PHE A 30 -4.04 1.99 14.09
CA PHE A 30 -4.15 0.58 14.43
C PHE A 30 -5.25 0.32 15.46
N GLN A 31 -5.34 1.15 16.51
CA GLN A 31 -6.39 1.07 17.53
C GLN A 31 -7.80 1.25 16.96
N ASN A 32 -7.95 2.12 15.95
CA ASN A 32 -9.24 2.38 15.31
C ASN A 32 -9.50 1.50 14.08
N LEU A 33 -8.60 0.55 13.78
CA LEU A 33 -8.64 -0.23 12.56
C LEU A 33 -9.95 -1.03 12.37
N PRO A 34 -10.55 -1.65 13.41
CA PRO A 34 -11.85 -2.31 13.29
C PRO A 34 -12.98 -1.38 12.84
N LEU A 35 -13.03 -0.17 13.39
CA LEU A 35 -14.03 0.84 13.01
C LEU A 35 -13.80 1.34 11.58
N LEU A 36 -12.55 1.62 11.23
CA LEU A 36 -12.17 2.06 9.89
C LEU A 36 -12.45 0.99 8.83
N LYS A 37 -12.17 -0.29 9.12
CA LYS A 37 -12.43 -1.43 8.23
C LYS A 37 -13.87 -1.41 7.72
N ASN A 38 -14.83 -1.39 8.65
CA ASN A 38 -16.26 -1.44 8.32
C ASN A 38 -16.66 -0.23 7.46
N ARG A 39 -16.19 0.96 7.83
CA ARG A 39 -16.50 2.18 7.08
C ARG A 39 -15.90 2.18 5.67
N ILE A 40 -14.69 1.64 5.51
CA ILE A 40 -14.03 1.51 4.20
C ILE A 40 -14.84 0.58 3.30
N PHE A 41 -15.32 -0.56 3.81
CA PHE A 41 -16.15 -1.47 3.02
C PHE A 41 -17.51 -0.88 2.65
N GLU A 42 -18.14 -0.08 3.51
CA GLU A 42 -19.36 0.65 3.16
C GLU A 42 -19.12 1.61 1.98
N LEU A 43 -18.04 2.40 2.05
CA LEU A 43 -17.66 3.31 0.96
C LEU A 43 -17.34 2.56 -0.34
N ALA A 44 -16.70 1.38 -0.24
CA ALA A 44 -16.43 0.52 -1.40
C ALA A 44 -17.73 0.01 -2.04
N LYS A 45 -18.71 -0.42 -1.23
CA LYS A 45 -20.04 -0.83 -1.70
C LYS A 45 -20.76 0.32 -2.41
N GLU A 46 -20.71 1.53 -1.86
CA GLU A 46 -21.28 2.71 -2.51
C GLU A 46 -20.59 3.03 -3.84
N LYS A 47 -19.26 2.90 -3.90
CA LYS A 47 -18.48 3.13 -5.12
C LYS A 47 -18.88 2.16 -6.22
N ILE A 48 -19.04 0.87 -5.90
CA ILE A 48 -19.48 -0.16 -6.87
C ILE A 48 -20.83 0.23 -7.48
N LYS A 49 -21.79 0.69 -6.66
CA LYS A 49 -23.13 1.10 -7.14
C LYS A 49 -23.07 2.28 -8.13
N LYS A 50 -22.09 3.18 -7.97
CA LYS A 50 -21.94 4.40 -8.79
C LYS A 50 -21.04 4.21 -10.01
N SER A 51 -20.17 3.19 -10.00
CA SER A 51 -19.14 2.96 -11.02
C SER A 51 -19.58 1.95 -12.08
N LYS A 52 -19.29 2.24 -13.35
CA LYS A 52 -19.47 1.29 -14.47
C LYS A 52 -18.21 0.46 -14.78
N GLU A 53 -17.12 0.67 -14.05
CA GLU A 53 -15.84 0.00 -14.31
C GLU A 53 -15.84 -1.43 -13.75
N LEU A 54 -16.00 -2.43 -14.63
CA LEU A 54 -16.20 -3.84 -14.26
C LEU A 54 -15.03 -4.41 -13.45
N THR A 55 -13.79 -4.29 -13.95
CA THR A 55 -12.60 -4.88 -13.31
C THR A 55 -12.36 -4.34 -11.89
N THR A 56 -12.47 -3.03 -11.70
CA THR A 56 -12.36 -2.41 -10.38
C THR A 56 -13.50 -2.86 -9.46
N ASN A 57 -14.72 -2.99 -9.97
CA ASN A 57 -15.86 -3.44 -9.19
C ASN A 57 -15.74 -4.92 -8.76
N GLU A 58 -15.15 -5.77 -9.61
CA GLU A 58 -14.87 -7.17 -9.29
C GLU A 58 -13.85 -7.30 -8.16
N LEU A 59 -12.72 -6.59 -8.26
CA LEU A 59 -11.71 -6.56 -7.20
C LEU A 59 -12.29 -6.06 -5.86
N LEU A 60 -13.07 -4.99 -5.88
CA LEU A 60 -13.70 -4.48 -4.66
C LEU A 60 -14.68 -5.48 -4.04
N LYS A 61 -15.43 -6.23 -4.86
CA LYS A 61 -16.33 -7.29 -4.36
C LYS A 61 -15.55 -8.41 -3.68
N GLU A 62 -14.43 -8.83 -4.26
CA GLU A 62 -13.54 -9.84 -3.67
C GLU A 62 -13.01 -9.38 -2.30
N TYR A 63 -12.52 -8.14 -2.20
CA TYR A 63 -12.04 -7.58 -0.93
C TYR A 63 -13.15 -7.45 0.12
N ILE A 64 -14.35 -7.02 -0.27
CA ILE A 64 -15.50 -6.95 0.63
C ILE A 64 -15.89 -8.34 1.14
N GLN A 65 -15.79 -9.38 0.31
CA GLN A 65 -16.08 -10.75 0.70
C GLN A 65 -15.09 -11.28 1.73
N LEU A 66 -13.80 -10.95 1.61
CA LEU A 66 -12.79 -11.26 2.64
C LEU A 66 -13.07 -10.54 3.96
N GLY A 67 -13.75 -9.40 3.90
CA GLY A 67 -14.09 -8.56 5.05
C GLY A 67 -15.16 -9.11 6.00
N THR A 68 -15.79 -10.25 5.71
CA THR A 68 -16.86 -10.84 6.53
C THR A 68 -16.37 -11.42 7.85
N GLU A 69 -15.08 -11.72 7.94
CA GLU A 69 -14.42 -12.25 9.13
C GLU A 69 -13.64 -11.12 9.86
N GLU A 70 -13.33 -11.32 11.14
CA GLU A 70 -12.43 -10.45 11.92
C GLU A 70 -11.04 -11.06 12.02
N ASN A 71 -10.39 -11.17 10.86
CA ASN A 71 -9.06 -11.74 10.71
C ASN A 71 -8.11 -10.73 10.02
N GLU A 72 -6.84 -11.06 9.92
CA GLU A 72 -5.80 -10.18 9.36
C GLU A 72 -6.09 -9.83 7.88
N GLU A 73 -6.58 -10.81 7.14
CA GLU A 73 -6.96 -10.73 5.74
C GLU A 73 -8.01 -9.65 5.49
N ALA A 74 -9.00 -9.57 6.37
CA ALA A 74 -10.07 -8.58 6.30
C ALA A 74 -9.51 -7.14 6.44
N PHE A 75 -8.48 -6.94 7.26
CA PHE A 75 -7.80 -5.65 7.40
C PHE A 75 -6.96 -5.31 6.18
N ILE A 76 -6.21 -6.28 5.64
CA ILE A 76 -5.44 -6.11 4.39
C ILE A 76 -6.39 -5.77 3.24
N ALA A 77 -7.51 -6.49 3.11
CA ALA A 77 -8.53 -6.25 2.11
C ALA A 77 -9.15 -4.84 2.22
N ALA A 78 -9.40 -4.36 3.45
CA ALA A 78 -9.85 -2.99 3.66
C ALA A 78 -8.81 -1.96 3.21
N PHE A 79 -7.53 -2.15 3.53
CA PHE A 79 -6.47 -1.27 3.04
C PHE A 79 -6.37 -1.28 1.51
N LEU A 80 -6.53 -2.44 0.86
CA LEU A 80 -6.54 -2.57 -0.59
C LEU A 80 -7.74 -1.87 -1.26
N CYS A 81 -8.82 -1.60 -0.53
CA CYS A 81 -9.94 -0.79 -1.03
C CYS A 81 -9.60 0.71 -1.12
N LEU A 82 -8.75 1.25 -0.24
CA LEU A 82 -8.49 2.70 -0.13
C LEU A 82 -8.05 3.37 -1.43
N PRO A 83 -7.11 2.80 -2.23
CA PRO A 83 -6.66 3.40 -3.48
C PRO A 83 -7.78 3.57 -4.53
N PHE A 84 -8.81 2.73 -4.44
CA PHE A 84 -10.00 2.88 -5.27
C PHE A 84 -10.88 4.02 -4.79
N LEU A 85 -11.01 4.23 -3.47
CA LEU A 85 -11.83 5.29 -2.88
C LEU A 85 -11.24 6.70 -3.07
N ILE A 86 -9.91 6.82 -3.13
CA ILE A 86 -9.21 8.10 -3.24
C ILE A 86 -9.09 8.54 -4.72
N GLY A 87 -9.04 9.84 -4.98
CA GLY A 87 -8.81 10.39 -6.32
C GLY A 87 -7.45 10.00 -6.91
N VAL A 88 -7.36 9.94 -8.24
CA VAL A 88 -6.08 9.68 -8.93
C VAL A 88 -5.28 10.98 -9.03
N SER A 89 -4.06 10.99 -8.52
CA SER A 89 -3.14 12.11 -8.69
C SER A 89 -2.36 12.00 -10.00
N ILE A 90 -2.30 13.08 -10.77
CA ILE A 90 -1.53 13.14 -12.02
C ILE A 90 -0.09 13.54 -11.68
N THR A 91 0.86 12.70 -12.06
CA THR A 91 2.29 12.99 -11.91
C THR A 91 2.81 13.66 -13.18
N LYS A 92 3.35 14.88 -13.03
CA LYS A 92 4.04 15.59 -14.12
C LYS A 92 5.53 15.25 -14.09
N GLY A 93 6.09 14.84 -15.22
CA GLY A 93 7.53 14.69 -15.37
C GLY A 93 8.23 16.04 -15.27
N LYS A 94 9.29 16.15 -14.47
CA LYS A 94 10.08 17.40 -14.38
C LYS A 94 10.84 17.71 -15.68
N ARG A 95 11.23 16.67 -16.43
CA ARG A 95 12.07 16.76 -17.64
C ARG A 95 11.32 16.41 -18.92
N THR A 96 10.24 15.65 -18.82
CA THR A 96 9.46 15.18 -19.96
C THR A 96 8.11 15.89 -19.96
N LYS A 97 7.63 16.32 -21.14
CA LYS A 97 6.25 16.83 -21.29
C LYS A 97 5.19 15.75 -21.02
N THR A 98 5.59 14.51 -20.79
CA THR A 98 4.70 13.39 -20.48
C THR A 98 4.11 13.54 -19.07
N GLN A 99 2.78 13.49 -19.03
CA GLN A 99 2.01 13.36 -17.81
C GLN A 99 1.68 11.87 -17.64
N TRP A 100 1.86 11.36 -16.42
CA TRP A 100 1.43 10.02 -16.06
C TRP A 100 0.25 10.10 -15.09
N ARG A 101 -0.84 9.46 -15.50
CA ARG A 101 -2.01 9.23 -14.66
C ARG A 101 -2.08 7.72 -14.39
N PRO A 102 -1.80 7.26 -13.16
CA PRO A 102 -1.88 5.85 -12.85
C PRO A 102 -3.32 5.34 -12.99
N SER A 103 -3.47 4.09 -13.44
CA SER A 103 -4.72 3.37 -13.38
C SER A 103 -5.11 3.07 -11.92
N LYS A 104 -6.36 2.67 -11.70
CA LYS A 104 -6.81 2.28 -10.35
C LYS A 104 -6.07 1.08 -9.79
N VAL A 105 -5.73 0.12 -10.64
CA VAL A 105 -4.90 -1.04 -10.27
C VAL A 105 -3.48 -0.59 -9.95
N GLU A 106 -2.89 0.30 -10.75
CA GLU A 106 -1.56 0.85 -10.46
C GLU A 106 -1.52 1.63 -9.13
N MET A 107 -2.61 2.34 -8.79
CA MET A 107 -2.75 2.99 -7.48
C MET A 107 -2.81 1.97 -6.35
N ARG A 108 -3.55 0.86 -6.54
CA ARG A 108 -3.61 -0.23 -5.56
C ARG A 108 -2.23 -0.82 -5.31
N ASP A 109 -1.54 -1.21 -6.39
CA ASP A 109 -0.21 -1.81 -6.29
C ASP A 109 0.82 -0.81 -5.74
N GLY A 110 0.66 0.48 -6.07
CA GLY A 110 1.47 1.56 -5.53
C GLY A 110 1.38 1.68 -4.01
N PHE A 111 0.23 1.35 -3.43
CA PHE A 111 -0.01 1.40 -1.99
C PHE A 111 0.47 0.12 -1.28
N ILE A 112 -0.11 -1.03 -1.66
CA ILE A 112 0.30 -2.35 -1.18
C ILE A 112 0.42 -3.27 -2.40
N THR A 113 1.62 -3.78 -2.64
CA THR A 113 1.87 -4.73 -3.73
C THR A 113 1.74 -6.15 -3.20
N HIS A 114 0.84 -6.94 -3.79
CA HIS A 114 0.72 -8.36 -3.49
C HIS A 114 1.44 -9.18 -4.57
N LEU A 115 2.39 -10.02 -4.14
CA LEU A 115 3.15 -10.94 -4.99
C LEU A 115 2.90 -12.39 -4.58
N PHE A 116 3.01 -13.32 -5.52
CA PHE A 116 2.79 -14.74 -5.25
C PHE A 116 4.07 -15.43 -4.76
N SER A 117 5.23 -14.92 -5.19
CA SER A 117 6.54 -15.48 -4.85
C SER A 117 7.57 -14.41 -4.47
N ASN A 118 8.48 -14.77 -3.57
CA ASN A 118 9.66 -13.96 -3.23
C ASN A 118 10.55 -13.70 -4.46
N ALA A 119 10.50 -14.55 -5.49
CA ALA A 119 11.27 -14.38 -6.71
C ALA A 119 10.91 -13.08 -7.48
N GLU A 120 9.68 -12.58 -7.30
CA GLU A 120 9.17 -11.40 -8.01
C GLU A 120 9.52 -10.07 -7.31
N VAL A 121 10.04 -10.12 -6.08
CA VAL A 121 10.24 -8.95 -5.21
C VAL A 121 11.24 -7.96 -5.84
N GLU A 122 12.46 -8.43 -6.14
CA GLU A 122 13.53 -7.59 -6.67
C GLU A 122 13.21 -7.01 -8.05
N GLU A 123 12.59 -7.81 -8.93
CA GLU A 123 12.15 -7.35 -10.24
C GLU A 123 11.08 -6.26 -10.11
N THR A 124 10.11 -6.47 -9.22
CA THR A 124 9.02 -5.50 -8.98
C THR A 124 9.53 -4.18 -8.46
N ILE A 125 10.48 -4.19 -7.51
CA ILE A 125 11.13 -2.99 -6.98
C ILE A 125 11.91 -2.27 -8.09
N SER A 126 12.71 -3.01 -8.87
CA SER A 126 13.55 -2.46 -9.93
C SER A 126 12.71 -1.79 -11.01
N ARG A 127 11.67 -2.47 -11.51
CA ARG A 127 10.72 -1.95 -12.50
C ARG A 127 10.02 -0.67 -12.00
N ARG A 128 9.63 -0.64 -10.72
CA ARG A 128 9.00 0.54 -10.12
C ARG A 128 9.98 1.71 -10.01
N ARG A 129 11.23 1.45 -9.62
CA ARG A 129 12.30 2.45 -9.53
C ARG A 129 12.60 3.07 -10.89
N GLU A 130 12.76 2.25 -11.93
CA GLU A 130 13.02 2.71 -13.30
C GLU A 130 11.87 3.58 -13.83
N LYS A 131 10.62 3.15 -13.63
CA LYS A 131 9.44 3.93 -14.01
C LYS A 131 9.44 5.31 -13.34
N LEU A 132 9.66 5.37 -12.03
CA LEU A 132 9.69 6.65 -11.29
C LEU A 132 10.88 7.53 -11.70
N ALA A 133 12.05 6.93 -11.96
CA ALA A 133 13.21 7.64 -12.47
C ALA A 133 12.93 8.30 -13.83
N GLY A 134 12.18 7.63 -14.71
CA GLY A 134 11.69 8.20 -15.98
C GLY A 134 10.85 9.48 -15.81
N PHE A 135 10.18 9.64 -14.66
CA PHE A 135 9.44 10.86 -14.31
C PHE A 135 10.24 11.84 -13.44
N GLY A 136 11.52 11.56 -13.17
CA GLY A 136 12.37 12.36 -12.28
C GLY A 136 11.92 12.30 -10.82
N LYS A 137 11.37 11.17 -10.40
CA LYS A 137 10.91 10.89 -9.04
C LYS A 137 11.75 9.78 -8.40
N THR A 138 11.88 9.82 -7.08
CA THR A 138 12.49 8.76 -6.28
C THR A 138 11.44 7.75 -5.86
N LEU A 139 11.88 6.52 -5.60
CA LEU A 139 11.03 5.48 -5.03
C LEU A 139 10.50 5.95 -3.68
N GLN A 140 9.18 6.07 -3.56
CA GLN A 140 8.53 6.38 -2.29
C GLN A 140 8.39 5.10 -1.47
N PRO A 141 8.32 5.19 -0.12
CA PRO A 141 8.06 4.03 0.71
C PRO A 141 6.77 3.31 0.33
N PHE A 142 6.79 1.99 0.30
CA PHE A 142 5.61 1.17 0.03
C PHE A 142 5.71 -0.22 0.66
N ILE A 143 4.58 -0.91 0.74
CA ILE A 143 4.49 -2.24 1.34
C ILE A 143 4.42 -3.30 0.23
N ILE A 144 5.14 -4.40 0.42
CA ILE A 144 5.00 -5.64 -0.35
C ILE A 144 4.52 -6.73 0.60
N ILE A 145 3.48 -7.45 0.20
CA ILE A 145 3.02 -8.68 0.85
C ILE A 145 3.23 -9.84 -0.11
N VAL A 146 3.70 -10.98 0.39
CA VAL A 146 4.00 -12.16 -0.43
C VAL A 146 3.24 -13.38 0.10
N GLY A 147 2.49 -14.01 -0.79
CA GLY A 147 1.67 -15.20 -0.49
C GLY A 147 0.83 -15.63 -1.69
N PRO A 148 0.46 -16.90 -1.83
CA PRO A 148 -0.40 -17.36 -2.93
C PRO A 148 -1.79 -16.72 -2.92
N SER A 149 -2.26 -16.26 -1.76
CA SER A 149 -3.51 -15.51 -1.60
C SER A 149 -3.41 -14.56 -0.41
N LEU A 150 -4.41 -13.67 -0.25
CA LEU A 150 -4.49 -12.81 0.93
C LEU A 150 -4.68 -13.59 2.23
N LYS A 151 -5.11 -14.86 2.17
CA LYS A 151 -5.27 -15.77 3.32
C LYS A 151 -3.99 -16.48 3.74
N GLU A 152 -2.96 -16.40 2.91
CA GLU A 152 -1.74 -17.18 3.08
C GLU A 152 -0.52 -16.30 2.84
N ILE A 153 -0.45 -15.16 3.53
CA ILE A 153 0.70 -14.27 3.46
C ILE A 153 1.80 -14.81 4.39
N TYR A 154 2.99 -15.04 3.84
CA TYR A 154 4.14 -15.54 4.60
C TYR A 154 5.28 -14.51 4.71
N THR A 155 5.17 -13.34 4.06
CA THR A 155 6.19 -12.28 4.14
C THR A 155 5.59 -10.89 3.98
N TYR A 156 5.95 -10.01 4.90
CA TYR A 156 5.67 -8.57 4.87
C TYR A 156 6.97 -7.80 4.73
N LEU A 157 7.03 -6.90 3.75
CA LEU A 157 8.18 -6.04 3.50
C LEU A 157 7.74 -4.58 3.47
N VAL A 158 8.46 -3.73 4.18
CA VAL A 158 8.39 -2.28 4.00
C VAL A 158 9.65 -1.85 3.24
N VAL A 159 9.44 -1.35 2.02
CA VAL A 159 10.53 -0.89 1.16
C VAL A 159 10.71 0.60 1.39
N VAL A 160 11.90 1.02 1.81
CA VAL A 160 12.27 2.43 1.98
C VAL A 160 13.56 2.67 1.21
N ASP A 161 13.43 3.27 0.02
CA ASP A 161 14.53 3.54 -0.89
C ASP A 161 15.31 2.26 -1.31
N ASN A 162 16.47 2.01 -0.70
CA ASN A 162 17.27 0.80 -0.90
C ASN A 162 17.28 -0.14 0.32
N THR A 163 16.46 0.13 1.34
CA THR A 163 16.35 -0.70 2.54
C THR A 163 15.05 -1.48 2.54
N PHE A 164 15.15 -2.75 2.95
CA PHE A 164 14.03 -3.67 3.11
C PHE A 164 13.87 -4.01 4.58
N TYR A 165 12.75 -3.61 5.17
CA TYR A 165 12.37 -4.05 6.51
C TYR A 165 11.46 -5.26 6.36
N ARG A 166 11.99 -6.44 6.66
CA ARG A 166 11.18 -7.64 6.77
C ARG A 166 10.52 -7.67 8.14
N LEU A 167 9.20 -7.71 8.13
CA LEU A 167 8.40 -7.84 9.34
C LEU A 167 7.93 -9.29 9.43
N ASN A 168 8.06 -9.86 10.61
CA ASN A 168 7.50 -11.17 10.91
C ASN A 168 6.06 -10.95 11.39
N SER A 169 5.15 -11.80 10.93
CA SER A 169 3.82 -12.01 11.55
C SER A 169 4.01 -12.76 12.86
#